data_AF-A0A540K8X6-F1
#
_entry.id   AF-A0A540K8X6-F1
#
_cell.length_a   1.000
_cell.length_b   1.000
_cell.length_c   1.000
_cell.angle_alpha   90.00
_cell.angle_beta   90.00
_cell.angle_gamma   90.00
#
_symmetry.space_group_name_H-M   'P 1'
#
loop_
_entity.id
_entity.type
_entity.pdbx_description
1 polymer ?
#
loop_
_entity_poly.entity_id
_entity_poly.type
_entity_poly.pdbx_seq_one_letter_code
_entity_poly.pdbx_strand_id
1 'polypeptide(L)'
;MESFFSFLSLKAAFLLIFLVNFSVGHKHYRNKEGGDGVQPLSKILIHKTVHAIHEKASVHVYPVVLGTTGKDYEWVTVNVVSPNPSANDWLGVFSPAKFK
;
A
#
# COMPACT_ATOMS: atom_id res chain seq x y z
N MET A 1 -1.61 58.49 17.97
CA MET A 1 -1.62 57.23 18.74
C MET A 1 -2.73 56.32 18.23
N GLU A 2 -3.96 56.83 18.06
CA GLU A 2 -5.13 56.14 17.50
C GLU A 2 -4.91 55.36 16.19
N SER A 3 -4.18 55.91 15.22
CA SER A 3 -3.96 55.23 13.92
C SER A 3 -3.06 53.99 14.04
N PHE A 4 -2.14 53.97 15.00
CA PHE A 4 -1.27 52.82 15.22
C PHE A 4 -2.06 51.64 15.81
N PHE A 5 -2.98 51.94 16.74
CA PHE A 5 -3.88 50.96 17.33
C PHE A 5 -4.89 50.40 16.31
N SER A 6 -5.40 51.23 15.39
CA SER A 6 -6.30 50.75 14.34
C SER A 6 -5.60 49.82 13.34
N PHE A 7 -4.35 50.10 12.97
CA PHE A 7 -3.54 49.23 12.12
C PHE A 7 -3.22 47.88 12.80
N LEU A 8 -2.93 47.90 14.10
CA LEU A 8 -2.66 46.68 14.86
C LEU A 8 -3.94 45.83 15.03
N SER A 9 -5.07 46.49 15.28
CA SER A 9 -6.40 45.86 15.36
C SER A 9 -6.82 45.21 14.03
N LEU A 10 -6.56 45.88 12.90
CA LEU A 10 -6.87 45.36 11.57
C LEU A 10 -6.03 44.11 11.25
N LYS A 11 -4.73 44.11 11.57
CA LYS A 11 -3.87 42.93 11.40
C LYS A 11 -4.29 41.78 12.31
N ALA A 12 -4.69 42.06 13.54
CA ALA A 12 -5.22 41.04 14.46
C ALA A 12 -6.52 40.43 13.92
N ALA A 13 -7.41 41.23 13.33
CA ALA A 13 -8.63 40.74 12.69
C ALA A 13 -8.32 39.83 11.48
N PHE A 14 -7.38 40.22 10.62
CA PHE A 14 -6.94 39.37 9.50
C PHE A 14 -6.30 38.06 9.97
N LEU A 15 -5.48 38.10 11.03
CA LEU A 15 -4.89 36.90 11.63
C LEU A 15 -5.98 35.97 12.21
N LEU A 16 -6.99 36.53 12.88
CA LEU A 16 -8.10 35.76 13.44
C LEU A 16 -8.93 35.10 12.32
N ILE A 17 -9.22 35.83 11.24
CA ILE A 17 -9.91 35.29 10.06
C ILE A 17 -9.08 34.18 9.40
N PHE A 18 -7.75 34.33 9.32
CA PHE A 18 -6.87 33.31 8.77
C PHE A 18 -6.86 32.04 9.63
N LEU A 19 -6.86 32.17 10.96
CA LEU A 19 -6.91 31.05 11.90
C LEU A 19 -8.26 30.32 11.88
N VAL A 20 -9.38 31.05 11.74
CA VAL A 20 -10.72 30.45 11.63
C VAL A 20 -10.90 29.72 10.29
N ASN A 21 -10.32 30.22 9.19
CA ASN A 21 -10.35 29.53 7.91
C ASN A 21 -9.37 28.35 7.82
N PHE A 22 -8.28 28.35 8.60
CA PHE A 22 -7.32 27.24 8.63
C PHE A 22 -7.92 25.97 9.28
N SER A 23 -8.85 26.12 10.22
CA SER A 23 -9.49 24.98 10.91
C SER A 23 -10.66 24.33 10.15
N VAL A 24 -11.08 24.86 8.99
CA VAL A 24 -12.17 24.30 8.15
C VAL A 24 -11.62 23.62 6.87
N GLY A 25 -10.36 23.18 6.93
CA GLY A 25 -9.64 22.61 5.80
C GLY A 25 -9.24 21.14 5.91
N HIS A 26 -9.57 20.41 6.98
CA HIS A 26 -9.32 18.96 7.00
C HIS A 26 -10.45 18.18 6.33
N LYS A 27 -10.54 18.33 5.01
CA LYS A 27 -11.18 17.29 4.19
C LYS A 27 -10.33 16.05 4.37
N HIS A 28 -10.86 15.09 5.10
CA HIS A 28 -10.36 13.73 5.09
C HIS A 28 -10.57 13.23 3.65
N TYR A 29 -9.56 13.41 2.79
CA TYR A 29 -9.46 12.66 1.55
C TYR A 29 -9.34 11.20 1.98
N ARG A 30 -10.48 10.52 2.14
CA ARG A 30 -10.49 9.07 2.11
C ARG A 30 -10.05 8.72 0.70
N ASN A 31 -8.77 8.42 0.54
CA ASN A 31 -8.33 7.63 -0.58
C ASN A 31 -9.22 6.39 -0.59
N LYS A 32 -10.11 6.30 -1.57
CA LYS A 32 -10.78 5.06 -1.98
C LYS A 32 -9.75 4.17 -2.69
N GLU A 33 -8.58 4.01 -2.08
CA GLU A 33 -7.57 3.03 -2.43
C GLU A 33 -7.68 1.80 -1.51
N GLY A 34 -8.73 1.73 -0.69
CA GLY A 34 -9.23 0.44 -0.25
C GLY A 34 -9.95 -0.18 -1.45
N GLY A 35 -9.49 -1.34 -1.91
CA GLY A 35 -10.23 -2.15 -2.88
C GLY A 35 -11.70 -2.33 -2.48
N ASP A 36 -12.47 -3.00 -3.33
CA ASP A 36 -13.90 -3.33 -3.18
C ASP A 36 -14.33 -4.02 -1.85
N GLY A 37 -13.47 -4.07 -0.83
CA GLY A 37 -13.68 -4.81 0.41
C GLY A 37 -13.54 -6.32 0.20
N VAL A 38 -13.34 -6.76 -1.04
CA VAL A 38 -13.15 -8.15 -1.40
C VAL A 38 -11.69 -8.46 -1.16
N GLN A 39 -11.43 -9.32 -0.17
CA GLN A 39 -10.09 -9.83 0.09
C GLN A 39 -9.53 -10.38 -1.23
N PRO A 40 -8.36 -9.91 -1.73
CA PRO A 40 -7.84 -10.35 -3.03
C PRO A 40 -7.75 -11.87 -3.16
N LEU A 41 -7.43 -12.57 -2.08
CA LEU A 41 -7.45 -14.03 -2.00
C LEU A 41 -8.85 -14.65 -2.17
N SER A 42 -9.93 -13.95 -1.82
CA SER A 42 -11.31 -14.44 -2.08
C SER A 42 -11.70 -14.43 -3.56
N LYS A 43 -10.97 -13.68 -4.41
CA LYS A 43 -11.10 -13.75 -5.87
C LYS A 43 -10.35 -14.96 -6.45
N ILE A 44 -9.36 -15.47 -5.71
CA ILE A 44 -8.64 -16.69 -6.07
C ILE A 44 -9.44 -17.87 -5.51
N LEU A 45 -10.09 -18.62 -6.39
CA LEU A 45 -10.84 -19.83 -6.03
C LEU A 45 -9.88 -20.97 -5.66
N ILE A 46 -9.14 -20.84 -4.55
CA ILE A 46 -8.16 -21.83 -4.08
C ILE A 46 -8.82 -23.21 -3.88
N HIS A 47 -10.09 -23.24 -3.45
CA HIS A 47 -10.87 -24.48 -3.26
C HIS A 47 -11.04 -25.34 -4.52
N LYS A 48 -10.77 -24.79 -5.71
CA LYS A 48 -10.84 -25.50 -7.00
C LYS A 48 -9.51 -25.48 -7.76
N THR A 49 -8.41 -25.07 -7.13
CA THR A 49 -7.11 -25.05 -7.80
C THR A 49 -6.69 -26.47 -8.15
N VAL A 50 -6.52 -26.72 -9.44
CA VAL A 50 -5.92 -27.96 -9.94
C VAL A 50 -4.41 -27.79 -9.92
N HIS A 51 -3.69 -28.79 -9.42
CA HIS A 51 -2.24 -28.87 -9.58
C HIS A 51 -1.92 -29.06 -11.08
N ALA A 52 -1.74 -27.95 -11.79
CA ALA A 52 -1.38 -27.92 -13.21
C ALA A 52 0.04 -27.38 -13.36
N ILE A 53 1.02 -28.10 -12.81
CA ILE A 53 2.43 -27.71 -12.89
C ILE A 53 2.89 -27.92 -14.33
N HIS A 54 3.27 -26.83 -15.00
CA HIS A 54 3.85 -26.88 -16.33
C HIS A 54 5.37 -27.09 -16.21
N GLU A 55 5.95 -28.06 -16.93
CA GLU A 55 7.37 -28.44 -16.82
C GLU A 55 8.36 -27.28 -17.07
N LYS A 56 7.96 -26.34 -17.93
CA LYS A 56 8.74 -25.13 -18.30
C LYS A 56 8.44 -23.90 -17.44
N ALA A 57 7.50 -23.99 -16.49
CA ALA A 57 7.22 -22.90 -15.56
C ALA A 57 8.08 -23.06 -14.30
N SER A 58 8.65 -21.96 -13.79
CA SER A 58 9.43 -21.99 -12.56
C SER A 58 9.39 -20.67 -11.81
N VAL A 59 9.54 -20.74 -10.49
CA VAL A 59 9.67 -19.60 -9.58
C VAL A 59 10.87 -19.86 -8.68
N HIS A 60 11.83 -18.95 -8.70
CA HIS A 60 13.03 -19.00 -7.86
C HIS A 60 13.14 -17.73 -7.03
N VAL A 61 13.51 -17.87 -5.75
CA VAL A 61 13.60 -16.76 -4.80
C VAL A 61 14.99 -16.72 -4.18
N TYR A 62 15.57 -15.52 -4.07
CA TYR A 62 16.86 -15.28 -3.42
C TYR A 62 16.85 -13.93 -2.66
N PRO A 63 17.49 -13.81 -1.49
CA PRO A 63 18.17 -14.87 -0.73
C PRO A 63 17.20 -15.84 -0.05
N VAL A 64 17.67 -17.07 0.22
CA VAL A 64 16.85 -18.14 0.85
C VAL A 64 16.71 -17.94 2.37
N VAL A 65 17.65 -17.21 2.98
CA VAL A 65 17.66 -16.90 4.41
C VAL A 65 17.55 -15.39 4.56
N LEU A 66 16.62 -14.96 5.42
CA LEU A 66 16.39 -13.55 5.77
C LEU A 66 16.70 -13.31 7.24
N GLY A 67 16.86 -12.04 7.61
CA GLY A 67 17.03 -11.60 8.99
C GLY A 67 18.45 -11.76 9.51
N THR A 68 19.43 -12.02 8.62
CA THR A 68 20.86 -12.12 9.00
C THR A 68 21.41 -10.79 9.52
N THR A 69 20.71 -9.68 9.25
CA THR A 69 21.06 -8.34 9.72
C THR A 69 20.31 -7.91 10.98
N GLY A 70 19.50 -8.79 11.58
CA GLY A 70 18.67 -8.48 12.75
C GLY A 70 17.43 -7.63 12.45
N LYS A 71 17.09 -7.45 11.17
CA LYS A 71 15.89 -6.75 10.72
C LYS A 71 14.69 -7.69 10.68
N ASP A 72 13.51 -7.12 10.90
CA ASP A 72 12.21 -7.79 10.82
C ASP A 72 11.61 -7.76 9.41
N TYR A 73 12.22 -7.01 8.47
CA TYR A 73 11.88 -7.02 7.05
C TYR A 73 13.15 -7.03 6.19
N GLU A 74 13.09 -7.77 5.08
CA GLU A 74 14.14 -7.81 4.07
C GLU A 74 13.53 -7.99 2.67
N TRP A 75 14.23 -7.49 1.65
CA TRP A 75 13.82 -7.64 0.25
C TRP A 75 14.29 -8.98 -0.30
N VAL A 76 13.48 -9.57 -1.19
CA VAL A 76 13.82 -10.76 -1.96
C VAL A 76 13.66 -10.50 -3.44
N THR A 77 14.50 -11.13 -4.25
CA THR A 77 14.36 -11.20 -5.70
C THR A 77 13.58 -12.46 -6.06
N VAL A 78 12.54 -12.29 -6.89
CA VAL A 78 11.73 -13.40 -7.40
C VAL A 78 11.90 -13.48 -8.91
N ASN A 79 12.52 -14.56 -9.38
CA ASN A 79 12.68 -14.85 -10.79
C ASN A 79 11.59 -15.82 -11.23
N VAL A 80 10.80 -15.42 -12.23
CA VAL A 80 9.66 -16.18 -12.72
C VAL A 80 9.83 -16.49 -14.19
N VAL A 81 9.55 -17.74 -14.57
CA VAL A 81 9.46 -18.20 -15.95
C VAL A 81 8.08 -18.79 -16.18
N SER A 82 7.39 -18.30 -17.21
CA SER A 82 6.13 -18.87 -17.71
C SER A 82 6.29 -19.13 -19.21
N PRO A 83 5.93 -20.31 -19.73
CA PRO A 83 5.98 -20.59 -21.16
C PRO A 83 4.99 -19.74 -21.97
N ASN A 84 3.88 -19.33 -21.33
CA ASN A 84 2.81 -18.53 -21.93
C ASN A 84 2.40 -17.43 -20.94
N PRO A 85 3.21 -16.38 -20.77
CA PRO A 85 2.94 -15.34 -19.78
C PRO A 85 1.66 -14.58 -20.15
N SER A 86 0.87 -14.26 -19.13
CA SER A 86 -0.38 -13.51 -19.25
C SER A 86 -0.41 -12.33 -18.29
N ALA A 87 -1.11 -11.26 -18.68
CA ALA A 87 -1.37 -10.12 -17.79
C ALA A 87 -2.20 -10.50 -16.54
N ASN A 88 -2.86 -11.66 -16.57
CA ASN A 88 -3.64 -12.18 -15.46
C ASN A 88 -2.85 -13.15 -14.56
N ASP A 89 -1.57 -13.42 -14.87
CA ASP A 89 -0.72 -14.25 -14.03
C ASP A 89 -0.40 -13.51 -12.72
N TRP A 90 -0.39 -14.25 -11.61
CA TRP A 90 -0.14 -13.70 -10.27
C TRP A 90 0.77 -14.63 -9.46
N LEU A 91 1.46 -14.06 -8.47
CA LEU A 91 2.31 -14.80 -7.53
C LEU A 91 1.70 -14.73 -6.14
N GLY A 92 1.53 -15.88 -5.50
CA GLY A 92 1.11 -15.99 -4.11
C GLY A 92 2.29 -16.20 -3.18
N VAL A 93 2.34 -15.46 -2.07
CA VAL A 93 3.28 -15.70 -0.97
C VAL A 93 2.55 -16.42 0.14
N PHE A 94 3.02 -17.62 0.51
CA PHE A 94 2.38 -18.46 1.51
C PHE A 94 3.30 -18.70 2.71
N SER A 95 2.72 -18.58 3.90
CA SER A 95 3.32 -18.99 5.16
C SER A 95 2.26 -19.74 5.98
N PRO A 96 2.51 -20.98 6.43
CA PRO A 96 3.74 -21.76 6.25
C PRO A 96 4.02 -22.13 4.78
N ALA A 97 5.30 -22.33 4.43
CA ALA A 97 5.72 -22.63 3.05
C ALA A 97 5.11 -23.95 2.50
N LYS A 98 4.74 -24.89 3.37
CA LYS A 98 3.98 -26.09 3.01
C LYS A 98 2.50 -25.83 3.26
N PHE A 99 1.77 -25.53 2.19
CA PHE A 99 0.31 -25.48 2.20
C PHE A 99 -0.27 -26.86 1.86
N LYS A 100 -1.46 -27.17 2.39
CA LYS A 100 -2.20 -28.42 2.15
C LYS A 100 -3.29 -28.21 1.12
#